data_AF-A0A7C6DIL9-F1
#
_entry.id   AF-A0A7C6DIL9-F1
#
_cell.length_a   1.000
_cell.length_b   1.000
_cell.length_c   1.000
_cell.angle_alpha   90.00
_cell.angle_beta   90.00
_cell.angle_gamma   90.00
#
_symmetry.space_group_name_H-M   'P 1'
#
loop_
_entity.id
_entity.type
_entity.pdbx_description
1 polymer ?
#
loop_
_entity_poly.entity_id
_entity_poly.type
_entity_poly.pdbx_seq_one_letter_code
_entity_poly.pdbx_strand_id
1 'polypeptide(L)'
;RTPSISPVDSGGENIWVEHNQNVIYRIKPRYNPDVNQWWISDDTRYSYKAVHDEKRLTRPSRLQFGAQVQTSYQNAIEHADAELKRTVKENGVGSLFAMLSPMMACEEAWLLGTYIRKLDPQAVLVLGPVPTTGQNEVFKNSITGQVTFVIQAEKVPNRRGVQRVISLLGGPTATLEELGKSTRLKGGWIVGGYLSDWVSDALKLPRGVKVVQDILPNKLTGSADALLPAAAWAEKDGVWENHAGQLQAFSAAVTPPAGAMREGDVYYRLLGRPGLYNAEAVRQEMGEPFASVRIPGERVEEPAFEFVEL
;
A
#
# COMPACT_ATOMS: atom_id res chain seq x y z
N ARG A 1 20.15 7.24 6.40
CA ARG A 1 19.74 6.31 5.32
C ARG A 1 18.88 5.22 5.92
N THR A 2 17.89 4.70 5.20
CA THR A 2 16.94 3.69 5.69
C THR A 2 16.79 2.56 4.66
N PRO A 3 16.75 1.28 5.08
CA PRO A 3 16.51 0.18 4.16
C PRO A 3 15.04 0.17 3.71
N SER A 4 14.81 0.07 2.40
CA SER A 4 13.47 -0.03 1.83
C SER A 4 13.46 -0.93 0.58
N ILE A 5 12.29 -1.01 -0.03
CA ILE A 5 12.02 -1.73 -1.27
C ILE A 5 11.45 -0.73 -2.28
N SER A 6 11.74 -0.98 -3.56
CA SER A 6 11.18 -0.25 -4.70
C SER A 6 9.65 -0.26 -4.69
N PRO A 7 8.99 0.91 -4.83
CA PRO A 7 7.53 1.01 -4.84
C PRO A 7 6.91 0.96 -6.24
N VAL A 8 7.72 0.91 -7.30
CA VAL A 8 7.27 1.27 -8.67
C VAL A 8 6.77 0.09 -9.48
N ASP A 9 7.28 -1.11 -9.21
CA ASP A 9 6.89 -2.31 -9.92
C ASP A 9 6.99 -3.55 -9.00
N SER A 10 6.56 -4.68 -9.53
CA SER A 10 6.52 -5.95 -8.80
C SER A 10 7.89 -6.65 -8.69
N GLY A 11 8.97 -6.04 -9.17
CA GLY A 11 10.34 -6.55 -9.07
C GLY A 11 10.77 -6.65 -7.60
N GLY A 12 10.41 -5.64 -6.81
CA GLY A 12 10.69 -5.58 -5.38
C GLY A 12 12.18 -5.34 -5.11
N GLU A 13 12.83 -4.50 -5.92
CA GLU A 13 14.25 -4.23 -5.79
C GLU A 13 14.59 -3.63 -4.42
N ASN A 14 15.71 -4.07 -3.86
CA ASN A 14 16.17 -3.56 -2.60
C ASN A 14 16.89 -2.23 -2.77
N ILE A 15 16.50 -1.26 -1.92
CA ILE A 15 17.00 0.11 -1.99
C ILE A 15 17.39 0.66 -0.63
N TRP A 16 18.27 1.66 -0.67
CA TRP A 16 18.53 2.60 0.41
C TRP A 16 17.85 3.92 0.09
N VAL A 17 17.00 4.38 1.01
CA VAL A 17 16.46 5.74 0.99
C VAL A 17 17.42 6.64 1.75
N GLU A 18 18.06 7.57 1.06
CA GLU A 18 18.92 8.56 1.69
C GLU A 18 18.15 9.86 1.91
N HIS A 19 17.98 10.20 3.18
CA HIS A 19 17.19 11.32 3.65
C HIS A 19 17.93 12.07 4.76
N ASN A 20 17.58 13.34 4.94
CA ASN A 20 18.02 14.19 6.04
C ASN A 20 16.91 15.20 6.37
N GLN A 21 16.69 15.47 7.66
CA GLN A 21 15.65 16.42 8.12
C GLN A 21 14.27 16.21 7.46
N ASN A 22 13.82 14.95 7.38
CA ASN A 22 12.55 14.55 6.78
C ASN A 22 12.43 14.77 5.25
N VAL A 23 13.54 15.04 4.57
CA VAL A 23 13.58 15.21 3.11
C VAL A 23 14.37 14.06 2.49
N ILE A 24 13.82 13.43 1.45
CA ILE A 24 14.48 12.36 0.69
C ILE A 24 15.28 13.02 -0.44
N TYR A 25 16.58 12.76 -0.49
CA TYR A 25 17.47 13.36 -1.49
C TYR A 25 17.75 12.42 -2.66
N ARG A 26 17.87 11.11 -2.38
CA ARG A 26 18.14 10.11 -3.41
C ARG A 26 17.80 8.70 -2.96
N ILE A 27 17.62 7.84 -3.95
CA ILE A 27 17.49 6.39 -3.79
C ILE A 27 18.74 5.72 -4.38
N LYS A 28 19.33 4.79 -3.65
CA LYS A 28 20.43 3.94 -4.12
C LYS A 28 20.04 2.46 -4.08
N PRO A 29 20.60 1.62 -4.97
CA PRO A 29 20.43 0.18 -4.84
C PRO A 29 21.03 -0.32 -3.51
N ARG A 30 20.38 -1.32 -2.92
CA ARG A 30 20.90 -2.13 -1.82
C ARG A 30 21.10 -3.53 -2.36
N TYR A 31 22.29 -4.11 -2.14
CA TYR A 31 22.62 -5.40 -2.70
C TYR A 31 21.66 -6.50 -2.23
N ASN A 32 21.12 -7.25 -3.18
CA ASN A 32 20.41 -8.50 -2.91
C ASN A 32 20.63 -9.48 -4.07
N PRO A 33 21.40 -10.58 -3.87
CA PRO A 33 21.71 -11.53 -4.93
C PRO A 33 20.46 -12.20 -5.52
N ASP A 34 19.41 -12.35 -4.73
CA ASP A 34 18.20 -13.09 -5.10
C ASP A 34 17.12 -12.21 -5.77
N VAL A 35 17.34 -10.90 -5.86
CA VAL A 35 16.35 -9.95 -6.39
C VAL A 35 16.95 -9.10 -7.49
N ASN A 36 17.80 -8.15 -7.13
CA ASN A 36 18.22 -7.08 -8.04
C ASN A 36 19.73 -6.96 -8.19
N GLN A 37 20.50 -7.77 -7.47
CA GLN A 37 21.95 -7.64 -7.33
C GLN A 37 22.27 -6.18 -6.96
N TRP A 38 22.78 -5.38 -7.91
CA TRP A 38 23.11 -3.96 -7.73
C TRP A 38 22.23 -3.01 -8.53
N TRP A 39 21.26 -3.53 -9.27
CA TRP A 39 20.48 -2.77 -10.26
C TRP A 39 19.16 -2.29 -9.68
N ILE A 40 18.70 -1.15 -10.19
CA ILE A 40 17.35 -0.61 -9.99
C ILE A 40 16.98 0.18 -11.24
N SER A 41 15.69 0.24 -11.55
CA SER A 41 15.16 1.05 -12.64
C SER A 41 15.27 2.56 -12.36
N ASP A 42 15.25 3.37 -13.42
CA ASP A 42 15.19 4.82 -13.27
C ASP A 42 13.87 5.27 -12.63
N ASP A 43 12.77 4.59 -12.92
CA ASP A 43 11.49 4.79 -12.22
C ASP A 43 11.69 4.66 -10.70
N THR A 44 12.39 3.61 -10.25
CA THR A 44 12.74 3.43 -8.83
C THR A 44 13.57 4.59 -8.31
N ARG A 45 14.61 5.00 -9.04
CA ARG A 45 15.53 6.08 -8.64
C ARG A 45 14.82 7.41 -8.43
N TYR A 46 13.80 7.71 -9.23
CA TYR A 46 13.07 8.98 -9.19
C TYR A 46 11.71 8.91 -8.46
N SER A 47 11.30 7.74 -7.99
CA SER A 47 10.00 7.50 -7.33
C SER A 47 9.76 8.32 -6.06
N TYR A 48 10.82 8.75 -5.36
CA TYR A 48 10.71 9.54 -4.12
C TYR A 48 10.10 10.92 -4.34
N LYS A 49 10.04 11.43 -5.58
CA LYS A 49 9.45 12.75 -5.90
C LYS A 49 7.98 12.81 -5.49
N ALA A 50 7.23 11.73 -5.68
CA ALA A 50 5.82 11.68 -5.29
C ALA A 50 5.60 11.82 -3.77
N VAL A 51 6.60 11.45 -2.95
CA VAL A 51 6.55 11.62 -1.49
C VAL A 51 6.53 13.11 -1.13
N HIS A 52 7.24 13.94 -1.88
CA HIS A 52 7.34 15.39 -1.67
C HIS A 52 6.47 16.20 -2.64
N ASP A 53 5.49 15.58 -3.29
CA ASP A 53 4.61 16.28 -4.23
C ASP A 53 3.77 17.32 -3.49
N GLU A 54 3.72 18.56 -3.99
CA GLU A 54 2.93 19.65 -3.40
C GLU A 54 1.42 19.33 -3.39
N LYS A 55 0.97 18.41 -4.26
CA LYS A 55 -0.41 17.95 -4.34
C LYS A 55 -0.76 16.90 -3.30
N ARG A 56 0.18 16.44 -2.46
CA ARG A 56 -0.09 15.46 -1.40
C ARG A 56 -1.33 15.84 -0.60
N LEU A 57 -2.22 14.87 -0.41
CA LEU A 57 -3.37 15.07 0.46
C LEU A 57 -2.87 15.34 1.88
N THR A 58 -3.35 16.42 2.49
CA THR A 58 -2.97 16.87 3.84
C THR A 58 -4.18 17.33 4.65
N ARG A 59 -5.37 17.34 4.05
CA ARG A 59 -6.59 17.87 4.66
C ARG A 59 -7.65 16.77 4.70
N PRO A 60 -7.86 16.12 5.86
CA PRO A 60 -8.97 15.21 6.05
C PRO A 60 -10.30 15.93 5.82
N SER A 61 -11.27 15.22 5.26
CA SER A 61 -12.63 15.75 5.08
C SER A 61 -13.67 14.69 5.38
N ARG A 62 -14.88 15.16 5.66
CA ARG A 62 -16.06 14.32 5.87
C ARG A 62 -17.27 14.93 5.18
N LEU A 63 -18.26 14.10 4.84
CA LEU A 63 -19.51 14.57 4.29
C LEU A 63 -20.38 15.15 5.41
N GLN A 64 -20.85 16.38 5.21
CA GLN A 64 -21.75 17.05 6.12
C GLN A 64 -22.76 17.86 5.30
N PHE A 65 -24.05 17.60 5.53
CA PHE A 65 -25.16 18.23 4.80
C PHE A 65 -25.02 18.17 3.26
N GLY A 66 -24.50 17.05 2.74
CA GLY A 66 -24.34 16.82 1.30
C GLY A 66 -23.10 17.45 0.66
N ALA A 67 -22.22 18.10 1.44
CA ALA A 67 -20.96 18.65 0.96
C ALA A 67 -19.78 18.13 1.78
N GLN A 68 -18.61 17.97 1.14
CA GLN A 68 -17.38 17.64 1.87
C GLN A 68 -16.88 18.86 2.65
N VAL A 69 -16.67 18.68 3.95
CA VAL A 69 -16.16 19.70 4.86
C VAL A 69 -14.85 19.23 5.46
N GLN A 70 -13.83 20.09 5.44
CA GLN A 70 -12.54 19.80 6.06
C GLN A 70 -12.71 19.61 7.57
N THR A 71 -11.98 18.67 8.14
CA THR A 71 -12.08 18.34 9.56
C THR A 71 -10.77 17.82 10.13
N SER A 72 -10.73 17.55 11.44
CA SER A 72 -9.58 16.89 12.05
C SER A 72 -9.51 15.44 11.58
N TYR A 73 -8.31 14.86 11.54
CA TYR A 73 -8.16 13.47 11.12
C TYR A 73 -8.98 12.53 12.02
N GLN A 74 -8.99 12.79 13.34
CA GLN A 74 -9.76 12.00 14.29
C GLN A 74 -11.27 12.03 13.98
N ASN A 75 -11.83 13.20 13.69
CA ASN A 75 -13.24 13.32 13.32
C ASN A 75 -13.56 12.63 11.99
N ALA A 76 -12.61 12.63 11.04
CA ALA A 76 -12.78 11.90 9.78
C ALA A 76 -12.79 10.37 9.98
N ILE A 77 -11.94 9.84 10.86
CA ILE A 77 -11.94 8.41 11.25
C ILE A 77 -13.26 8.04 11.94
N GLU A 78 -13.68 8.84 12.92
CA GLU A 78 -14.94 8.60 13.66
C GLU A 78 -16.16 8.66 12.76
N HIS A 79 -16.17 9.60 11.80
CA HIS A 79 -17.21 9.67 10.79
C HIS A 79 -17.21 8.43 9.89
N ALA A 80 -16.04 8.00 9.40
CA ALA A 80 -15.91 6.79 8.59
C ALA A 80 -16.43 5.53 9.31
N ASP A 81 -16.03 5.33 10.57
CA ASP A 81 -16.52 4.21 11.41
C ASP A 81 -18.03 4.27 11.63
N ALA A 82 -18.57 5.44 11.96
CA ALA A 82 -20.00 5.64 12.17
C ALA A 82 -20.82 5.34 10.91
N GLU A 83 -20.39 5.84 9.75
CA GLU A 83 -21.08 5.63 8.47
C GLU A 83 -21.05 4.17 8.01
N LEU A 84 -19.93 3.46 8.19
CA LEU A 84 -19.84 2.04 7.88
C LEU A 84 -20.73 1.20 8.81
N LYS A 85 -20.71 1.47 10.13
CA LYS A 85 -21.63 0.82 11.10
C LYS A 85 -23.09 1.08 10.78
N ARG A 86 -23.43 2.32 10.42
CA ARG A 86 -24.78 2.72 9.99
C ARG A 86 -25.20 1.97 8.74
N THR A 87 -24.31 1.85 7.76
CA THR A 87 -24.55 1.10 6.53
C THR A 87 -24.92 -0.36 6.81
N VAL A 88 -24.18 -1.05 7.69
CA VAL A 88 -24.49 -2.43 8.10
C VAL A 88 -25.82 -2.51 8.83
N LYS A 89 -26.11 -1.57 9.74
CA LYS A 89 -27.37 -1.54 10.48
C LYS A 89 -28.58 -1.37 9.56
N GLU A 90 -28.47 -0.51 8.54
CA GLU A 90 -29.56 -0.20 7.61
C GLU A 90 -29.73 -1.25 6.50
N ASN A 91 -28.64 -1.88 6.05
CA ASN A 91 -28.62 -2.73 4.86
C ASN A 91 -28.26 -4.20 5.14
N GLY A 92 -28.05 -4.57 6.40
CA GLY A 92 -27.72 -5.92 6.86
C GLY A 92 -26.29 -6.38 6.52
N VAL A 93 -25.92 -7.54 7.07
CA VAL A 93 -24.62 -8.22 6.89
C VAL A 93 -24.35 -8.58 5.43
N GLY A 94 -23.14 -8.32 4.94
CA GLY A 94 -22.72 -8.43 3.54
C GLY A 94 -22.97 -7.15 2.74
N SER A 95 -23.11 -6.01 3.41
CA SER A 95 -23.33 -4.70 2.77
C SER A 95 -22.04 -3.94 2.54
N LEU A 96 -20.96 -4.30 3.23
CA LEU A 96 -19.67 -3.62 3.15
C LEU A 96 -18.69 -4.29 2.18
N PHE A 97 -17.76 -3.49 1.66
CA PHE A 97 -16.55 -4.00 1.02
C PHE A 97 -15.30 -3.25 1.52
N ALA A 98 -14.14 -3.86 1.33
CA ALA A 98 -12.85 -3.16 1.42
C ALA A 98 -12.02 -3.46 0.17
N MET A 99 -11.60 -2.39 -0.51
CA MET A 99 -10.64 -2.46 -1.60
C MET A 99 -9.24 -2.26 -1.05
N LEU A 100 -8.47 -3.34 -1.00
CA LEU A 100 -7.11 -3.39 -0.49
C LEU A 100 -6.15 -3.13 -1.64
N SER A 101 -5.43 -2.01 -1.57
CA SER A 101 -4.51 -1.62 -2.64
C SER A 101 -3.24 -2.47 -2.63
N PRO A 102 -2.74 -2.90 -3.81
CA PRO A 102 -1.45 -3.56 -3.95
C PRO A 102 -0.24 -2.64 -3.66
N MET A 103 -0.46 -1.38 -3.25
CA MET A 103 0.55 -0.47 -2.70
C MET A 103 0.63 -0.53 -1.16
N MET A 104 -0.33 -1.19 -0.49
CA MET A 104 -0.34 -1.33 0.97
C MET A 104 0.74 -2.29 1.45
N ALA A 105 1.22 -2.10 2.68
CA ALA A 105 1.92 -3.17 3.38
C ALA A 105 0.98 -4.34 3.70
N CYS A 106 1.50 -5.55 3.81
CA CYS A 106 0.68 -6.74 4.13
C CYS A 106 0.00 -6.61 5.50
N GLU A 107 0.67 -6.01 6.47
CA GLU A 107 0.17 -5.73 7.81
C GLU A 107 -1.01 -4.74 7.79
N GLU A 108 -0.92 -3.69 6.97
CA GLU A 108 -1.99 -2.71 6.80
C GLU A 108 -3.23 -3.36 6.17
N ALA A 109 -3.04 -4.18 5.14
CA ALA A 109 -4.11 -4.95 4.51
C ALA A 109 -4.76 -5.93 5.49
N TRP A 110 -3.96 -6.58 6.35
CA TRP A 110 -4.44 -7.49 7.39
C TRP A 110 -5.32 -6.77 8.41
N LEU A 111 -4.86 -5.61 8.90
CA LEU A 111 -5.59 -4.82 9.89
C LEU A 111 -6.90 -4.25 9.32
N LEU A 112 -6.88 -3.69 8.10
CA LEU A 112 -8.10 -3.18 7.47
C LEU A 112 -9.10 -4.30 7.20
N GLY A 113 -8.63 -5.42 6.65
CA GLY A 113 -9.47 -6.59 6.40
C GLY A 113 -10.07 -7.16 7.69
N THR A 114 -9.29 -7.21 8.77
CA THR A 114 -9.78 -7.61 10.11
C THR A 114 -10.83 -6.64 10.63
N TYR A 115 -10.59 -5.34 10.51
CA TYR A 115 -11.52 -4.30 10.96
C TYR A 115 -12.84 -4.35 10.21
N ILE A 116 -12.82 -4.39 8.87
CA ILE A 116 -14.05 -4.40 8.09
C ILE A 116 -14.88 -5.66 8.36
N ARG A 117 -14.21 -6.81 8.58
CA ARG A 117 -14.85 -8.08 8.96
C ARG A 117 -15.42 -8.07 10.37
N LYS A 118 -14.80 -7.32 11.29
CA LYS A 118 -15.32 -7.09 12.63
C LYS A 118 -16.63 -6.28 12.60
N LEU A 119 -16.77 -5.34 11.65
CA LEU A 119 -18.01 -4.60 11.43
C LEU A 119 -19.06 -5.43 10.70
N ASP A 120 -18.66 -6.14 9.65
CA ASP A 120 -19.52 -6.95 8.80
C ASP A 120 -18.82 -8.28 8.46
N PRO A 121 -19.21 -9.40 9.11
CA PRO A 121 -18.59 -10.69 8.90
C PRO A 121 -18.61 -11.17 7.43
N GLN A 122 -19.55 -10.69 6.62
CA GLN A 122 -19.66 -11.04 5.19
C GLN A 122 -19.16 -9.91 4.26
N ALA A 123 -18.45 -8.90 4.78
CA ALA A 123 -17.87 -7.84 3.97
C ALA A 123 -17.01 -8.37 2.81
N VAL A 124 -17.14 -7.83 1.61
CA VAL A 124 -16.38 -8.35 0.46
C VAL A 124 -14.98 -7.74 0.44
N LEU A 125 -13.93 -8.56 0.43
CA LEU A 125 -12.55 -8.07 0.22
C LEU A 125 -12.21 -8.11 -1.27
N VAL A 126 -11.65 -7.01 -1.77
CA VAL A 126 -11.35 -6.82 -3.19
C VAL A 126 -9.91 -6.34 -3.33
N LEU A 127 -9.14 -6.97 -4.21
CA LEU A 127 -7.83 -6.47 -4.59
C LEU A 127 -8.00 -5.21 -5.46
N GLY A 128 -7.28 -4.13 -5.13
CA GLY A 128 -7.25 -2.90 -5.89
C GLY A 128 -6.63 -3.04 -7.29
N PRO A 129 -6.71 -2.00 -8.14
CA PRO A 129 -6.16 -2.05 -9.50
C PRO A 129 -4.67 -2.42 -9.56
N VAL A 130 -4.32 -3.22 -10.56
CA VAL A 130 -2.94 -3.67 -10.82
C VAL A 130 -2.53 -3.09 -12.17
N PRO A 131 -2.09 -1.82 -12.22
CA PRO A 131 -1.66 -1.20 -13.46
C PRO A 131 -0.46 -1.94 -14.05
N THR A 132 -0.44 -2.04 -15.38
CA THR A 132 0.68 -2.59 -16.14
C THR A 132 1.13 -1.61 -17.21
N THR A 133 2.43 -1.55 -17.50
CA THR A 133 3.00 -0.75 -18.59
C THR A 133 3.86 -1.63 -19.47
N GLY A 134 3.52 -1.69 -20.76
CA GLY A 134 4.31 -2.44 -21.74
C GLY A 134 4.44 -3.93 -21.42
N GLN A 135 5.61 -4.48 -21.70
CA GLN A 135 6.02 -5.84 -21.37
C GLN A 135 7.25 -5.78 -20.47
N ASN A 136 7.61 -6.91 -19.84
CA ASN A 136 8.81 -6.98 -19.03
C ASN A 136 10.05 -6.62 -19.86
N GLU A 137 10.86 -5.68 -19.34
CA GLU A 137 12.11 -5.28 -19.99
C GLU A 137 13.25 -6.09 -19.39
N VAL A 138 13.87 -6.94 -20.21
CA VAL A 138 14.87 -7.92 -19.77
C VAL A 138 16.26 -7.43 -20.14
N PHE A 139 17.08 -7.18 -19.13
CA PHE A 139 18.49 -6.82 -19.29
C PHE A 139 19.36 -8.07 -19.15
N LYS A 140 20.30 -8.22 -20.08
CA LYS A 140 21.21 -9.38 -20.14
C LYS A 140 22.65 -8.90 -20.12
N ASN A 141 23.52 -9.70 -19.51
CA ASN A 141 24.96 -9.55 -19.65
C ASN A 141 25.34 -9.75 -21.13
N SER A 142 26.07 -8.79 -21.71
CA SER A 142 26.43 -8.81 -23.13
C SER A 142 27.39 -9.92 -23.52
N ILE A 143 28.15 -10.46 -22.56
CA ILE A 143 29.15 -11.53 -22.78
C ILE A 143 28.52 -12.89 -22.53
N THR A 144 27.87 -13.09 -21.38
CA THR A 144 27.34 -14.42 -20.98
C THR A 144 25.92 -14.68 -21.47
N GLY A 145 25.19 -13.65 -21.89
CA GLY A 145 23.77 -13.73 -22.25
C GLY A 145 22.83 -13.98 -21.06
N GLN A 146 23.36 -14.08 -19.84
CA GLN A 146 22.57 -14.30 -18.63
C GLN A 146 21.69 -13.08 -18.33
N VAL A 147 20.44 -13.31 -17.94
CA VAL A 147 19.54 -12.25 -17.44
C VAL A 147 20.10 -11.70 -16.14
N THR A 148 20.32 -10.38 -16.09
CA THR A 148 20.89 -9.70 -14.93
C THR A 148 19.85 -8.91 -14.15
N PHE A 149 18.86 -8.35 -14.84
CA PHE A 149 17.84 -7.50 -14.23
C PHE A 149 16.59 -7.48 -15.12
N VAL A 150 15.40 -7.37 -14.52
CA VAL A 150 14.14 -7.29 -15.25
C VAL A 150 13.28 -6.19 -14.62
N ILE A 151 12.88 -5.21 -15.43
CA ILE A 151 11.87 -4.23 -15.03
C ILE A 151 10.50 -4.87 -15.31
N GLN A 152 9.68 -4.96 -14.28
CA GLN A 152 8.38 -5.63 -14.41
C GLN A 152 7.36 -4.70 -15.06
N ALA A 153 6.52 -5.29 -15.92
CA ALA A 153 5.39 -4.58 -16.51
C ALA A 153 4.34 -4.23 -15.45
N GLU A 154 4.14 -5.09 -14.46
CA GLU A 154 3.24 -4.86 -13.31
C GLU A 154 3.80 -3.75 -12.40
N LYS A 155 3.11 -2.60 -12.37
CA LYS A 155 3.55 -1.35 -11.73
C LYS A 155 3.05 -1.17 -10.30
N VAL A 156 3.06 -2.26 -9.53
CA VAL A 156 2.70 -2.29 -8.10
C VAL A 156 3.65 -3.24 -7.36
N PRO A 157 4.06 -2.92 -6.11
CA PRO A 157 5.07 -3.70 -5.41
C PRO A 157 4.52 -4.94 -4.71
N ASN A 158 3.21 -4.99 -4.42
CA ASN A 158 2.68 -5.93 -3.43
C ASN A 158 1.33 -6.57 -3.80
N ARG A 159 1.04 -6.79 -5.10
CA ARG A 159 -0.18 -7.50 -5.48
C ARG A 159 -0.29 -8.87 -4.80
N ARG A 160 0.79 -9.65 -4.87
CA ARG A 160 0.81 -11.03 -4.35
C ARG A 160 0.66 -11.07 -2.83
N GLY A 161 1.29 -10.14 -2.12
CA GLY A 161 1.19 -10.08 -0.66
C GLY A 161 -0.21 -9.69 -0.21
N VAL A 162 -0.85 -8.73 -0.88
CA VAL A 162 -2.26 -8.39 -0.59
C VAL A 162 -3.18 -9.56 -0.93
N GLN A 163 -2.97 -10.28 -2.04
CA GLN A 163 -3.72 -11.50 -2.35
C GLN A 163 -3.54 -12.60 -1.30
N ARG A 164 -2.31 -12.78 -0.79
CA ARG A 164 -2.02 -13.72 0.30
C ARG A 164 -2.76 -13.32 1.57
N VAL A 165 -2.74 -12.04 1.94
CA VAL A 165 -3.48 -11.51 3.10
C VAL A 165 -4.99 -11.73 2.96
N ILE A 166 -5.56 -11.42 1.79
CA ILE A 166 -6.99 -11.70 1.51
C ILE A 166 -7.28 -13.19 1.70
N SER A 167 -6.41 -14.06 1.21
CA SER A 167 -6.57 -15.51 1.34
C SER A 167 -6.51 -15.98 2.80
N LEU A 168 -5.61 -15.42 3.61
CA LEU A 168 -5.49 -15.73 5.04
C LEU A 168 -6.71 -15.24 5.85
N LEU A 169 -7.23 -14.06 5.54
CA LEU A 169 -8.44 -13.53 6.18
C LEU A 169 -9.70 -14.33 5.79
N GLY A 170 -9.71 -14.91 4.59
CA GLY A 170 -10.82 -15.70 4.07
C GLY A 170 -12.13 -14.92 3.89
N GLY A 171 -13.22 -15.68 3.79
CA GLY A 171 -14.57 -15.16 3.56
C GLY A 171 -14.81 -14.64 2.13
N PRO A 172 -15.95 -13.98 1.88
CA PRO A 172 -16.31 -13.40 0.58
C PRO A 172 -15.24 -12.48 -0.04
N THR A 173 -14.88 -12.76 -1.28
CA THR A 173 -14.01 -11.92 -2.11
C THR A 173 -14.67 -11.64 -3.45
N ALA A 174 -14.26 -10.56 -4.12
CA ALA A 174 -14.72 -10.27 -5.48
C ALA A 174 -13.60 -9.63 -6.31
N THR A 175 -13.73 -9.73 -7.62
CA THR A 175 -12.97 -8.95 -8.59
C THR A 175 -13.50 -7.50 -8.65
N LEU A 176 -12.72 -6.59 -9.23
CA LEU A 176 -13.17 -5.21 -9.46
C LEU A 176 -14.39 -5.13 -10.37
N GLU A 177 -14.52 -6.04 -11.33
CA GLU A 177 -15.68 -6.11 -12.23
C GLU A 177 -16.96 -6.50 -11.47
N GLU A 178 -16.88 -7.53 -10.64
CA GLU A 178 -18.00 -7.98 -9.79
C GLU A 178 -18.37 -6.91 -8.76
N LEU A 179 -17.37 -6.23 -8.17
CA LEU A 179 -17.58 -5.10 -7.27
C LEU A 179 -18.41 -4.01 -7.96
N GLY A 180 -18.03 -3.62 -9.18
CA GLY A 180 -18.72 -2.59 -9.95
C GLY A 180 -20.16 -2.95 -10.36
N LYS A 181 -20.47 -4.25 -10.46
CA LYS A 181 -21.80 -4.78 -10.80
C LYS A 181 -22.69 -5.01 -9.58
N SER A 182 -22.12 -4.99 -8.37
CA SER A 182 -22.85 -5.32 -7.15
C SER A 182 -23.90 -4.26 -6.80
N THR A 183 -25.14 -4.71 -6.63
CA THR A 183 -26.24 -3.91 -6.08
C THR A 183 -26.44 -4.14 -4.57
N ARG A 184 -25.81 -5.18 -4.02
CA ARG A 184 -25.88 -5.58 -2.60
C ARG A 184 -25.02 -4.70 -1.71
N LEU A 185 -23.86 -4.27 -2.21
CA LEU A 185 -22.90 -3.45 -1.48
C LEU A 185 -23.37 -2.00 -1.41
N LYS A 186 -23.25 -1.40 -0.23
CA LYS A 186 -23.78 -0.07 0.12
C LYS A 186 -22.79 0.83 0.84
N GLY A 187 -21.59 0.31 1.14
CA GLY A 187 -20.51 1.12 1.67
C GLY A 187 -19.18 0.39 1.56
N GLY A 188 -18.08 1.13 1.54
CA GLY A 188 -16.78 0.50 1.58
C GLY A 188 -15.61 1.42 1.86
N TRP A 189 -14.49 0.77 2.21
CA TRP A 189 -13.20 1.40 2.42
C TRP A 189 -12.32 1.17 1.20
N ILE A 190 -11.84 2.25 0.59
CA ILE A 190 -11.07 2.23 -0.64
C ILE A 190 -9.70 2.81 -0.34
N VAL A 191 -8.66 1.97 -0.43
CA VAL A 191 -7.27 2.40 -0.25
C VAL A 191 -6.61 2.60 -1.61
N GLY A 192 -5.89 3.71 -1.75
CA GLY A 192 -5.05 4.04 -2.90
C GLY A 192 -3.57 3.86 -2.58
N GLY A 193 -2.78 4.93 -2.65
CA GLY A 193 -1.33 4.89 -2.43
C GLY A 193 -0.49 4.80 -3.71
N TYR A 194 -1.12 4.95 -4.87
CA TYR A 194 -0.44 4.90 -6.17
C TYR A 194 0.35 6.18 -6.42
N LEU A 195 1.49 6.05 -7.12
CA LEU A 195 2.38 7.18 -7.43
C LEU A 195 1.91 8.02 -8.63
N SER A 196 0.80 7.65 -9.25
CA SER A 196 0.17 8.34 -10.37
C SER A 196 -1.35 8.20 -10.28
N ASP A 197 -2.09 8.94 -11.12
CA ASP A 197 -3.54 8.76 -11.21
C ASP A 197 -3.87 7.31 -11.62
N TRP A 198 -4.70 6.66 -10.80
CA TRP A 198 -5.02 5.25 -10.90
C TRP A 198 -6.53 5.02 -11.06
N VAL A 199 -7.34 6.07 -10.92
CA VAL A 199 -8.80 6.00 -11.01
C VAL A 199 -9.22 6.24 -12.46
N SER A 200 -9.23 5.16 -13.23
CA SER A 200 -9.74 5.18 -14.61
C SER A 200 -11.28 5.21 -14.67
N ASP A 201 -11.83 5.58 -15.82
CA ASP A 201 -13.29 5.51 -16.05
C ASP A 201 -13.83 4.08 -16.05
N ALA A 202 -12.96 3.07 -16.18
CA ALA A 202 -13.31 1.66 -16.07
C ALA A 202 -13.55 1.22 -14.62
N LEU A 203 -13.00 1.93 -13.62
CA LEU A 203 -13.24 1.62 -12.22
C LEU A 203 -14.68 1.98 -11.84
N LYS A 204 -15.53 0.96 -11.69
CA LYS A 204 -16.90 1.09 -11.22
C LYS A 204 -16.99 0.65 -9.77
N LEU A 205 -17.66 1.46 -8.95
CA LEU A 205 -17.88 1.19 -7.52
C LEU A 205 -19.39 1.16 -7.24
N PRO A 206 -19.83 0.34 -6.26
CA PRO A 206 -21.20 0.38 -5.77
C PRO A 206 -21.60 1.79 -5.31
N ARG A 207 -22.90 2.10 -5.44
CA ARG A 207 -23.45 3.32 -4.85
C ARG A 207 -23.54 3.18 -3.33
N GLY A 208 -23.19 4.23 -2.61
CA GLY A 208 -23.27 4.28 -1.16
C GLY A 208 -22.05 4.97 -0.55
N VAL A 209 -21.80 4.69 0.73
CA VAL A 209 -20.74 5.33 1.53
C VAL A 209 -19.36 4.97 1.00
N LYS A 210 -18.49 5.96 0.80
CA LYS A 210 -17.11 5.78 0.37
C LYS A 210 -16.15 6.40 1.38
N VAL A 211 -15.42 5.54 2.10
CA VAL A 211 -14.24 5.97 2.83
C VAL A 211 -13.06 5.84 1.89
N VAL A 212 -12.40 6.95 1.57
CA VAL A 212 -11.26 6.99 0.64
C VAL A 212 -10.00 7.34 1.42
N GLN A 213 -8.99 6.49 1.32
CA GLN A 213 -7.69 6.69 1.94
C GLN A 213 -6.61 6.68 0.88
N ASP A 214 -5.98 7.82 0.62
CA ASP A 214 -5.04 7.98 -0.51
C ASP A 214 -3.98 9.05 -0.22
N ILE A 215 -2.92 9.07 -1.03
CA ILE A 215 -1.80 10.01 -0.91
C ILE A 215 -1.94 11.22 -1.84
N LEU A 216 -2.63 11.06 -2.98
CA LEU A 216 -2.78 12.07 -4.03
C LEU A 216 -4.27 12.27 -4.41
N PRO A 217 -4.67 13.49 -4.83
CA PRO A 217 -6.01 13.78 -5.33
C PRO A 217 -6.35 12.95 -6.56
N ASN A 218 -7.60 12.47 -6.65
CA ASN A 218 -8.11 11.75 -7.82
C ASN A 218 -9.65 11.85 -7.89
N LYS A 219 -10.27 11.17 -8.86
CA LYS A 219 -11.74 11.23 -9.05
C LYS A 219 -12.56 10.74 -7.85
N LEU A 220 -12.01 9.86 -7.01
CA LEU A 220 -12.71 9.38 -5.80
C LEU A 220 -12.64 10.39 -4.65
N THR A 221 -11.54 11.14 -4.53
CA THR A 221 -11.32 12.02 -3.37
C THR A 221 -12.39 13.11 -3.26
N GLY A 222 -12.89 13.64 -4.40
CA GLY A 222 -13.95 14.65 -4.42
C GLY A 222 -15.37 14.11 -4.20
N SER A 223 -15.56 12.79 -4.12
CA SER A 223 -16.87 12.15 -3.90
C SER A 223 -16.88 11.24 -2.67
N ALA A 224 -15.86 11.34 -1.82
CA ALA A 224 -15.72 10.54 -0.62
C ALA A 224 -16.65 11.03 0.50
N ASP A 225 -17.28 10.11 1.22
CA ASP A 225 -18.01 10.41 2.45
C ASP A 225 -17.03 10.70 3.60
N ALA A 226 -15.86 10.05 3.59
CA ALA A 226 -14.72 10.39 4.43
C ALA A 226 -13.44 10.30 3.61
N LEU A 227 -12.63 11.36 3.62
CA LEU A 227 -11.32 11.40 3.00
C LEU A 227 -10.23 11.39 4.06
N LEU A 228 -9.35 10.39 4.00
CA LEU A 228 -8.27 10.17 4.94
C LEU A 228 -6.92 10.26 4.21
N PRO A 229 -6.17 11.35 4.37
CA PRO A 229 -4.84 11.45 3.77
C PRO A 229 -3.88 10.38 4.31
N ALA A 230 -3.25 9.64 3.40
CA ALA A 230 -2.44 8.47 3.73
C ALA A 230 -0.93 8.75 3.73
N ALA A 231 -0.17 7.83 4.31
CA ALA A 231 1.28 7.81 4.23
C ALA A 231 1.75 7.22 2.89
N ALA A 232 2.73 7.85 2.26
CA ALA A 232 3.42 7.28 1.10
C ALA A 232 4.32 6.11 1.52
N TRP A 233 4.76 5.30 0.56
CA TRP A 233 5.59 4.11 0.82
C TRP A 233 6.82 4.36 1.71
N ALA A 234 7.48 5.51 1.56
CA ALA A 234 8.67 5.88 2.35
C ALA A 234 8.35 6.42 3.75
N GLU A 235 7.06 6.57 4.09
CA GLU A 235 6.56 7.16 5.34
C GLU A 235 5.98 6.11 6.29
N LYS A 236 6.05 4.83 5.90
CA LYS A 236 5.51 3.69 6.63
C LYS A 236 6.42 2.47 6.53
N ASP A 237 6.13 1.50 7.38
CA ASP A 237 6.87 0.28 7.55
C ASP A 237 5.97 -0.95 7.41
N GLY A 238 6.54 -2.04 6.91
CA GLY A 238 5.80 -3.28 6.70
C GLY A 238 6.51 -4.24 5.77
N VAL A 239 5.75 -5.17 5.19
CA VAL A 239 6.24 -6.18 4.26
C VAL A 239 5.51 -6.11 2.93
N TRP A 240 6.28 -6.30 1.86
CA TRP A 240 5.78 -6.56 0.51
C TRP A 240 6.23 -7.93 0.00
N GLU A 241 5.38 -8.58 -0.80
CA GLU A 241 5.69 -9.78 -1.58
C GLU A 241 5.84 -9.41 -3.06
N ASN A 242 7.04 -9.59 -3.61
CA ASN A 242 7.30 -9.32 -5.02
C ASN A 242 6.71 -10.40 -5.95
N HIS A 243 6.81 -10.21 -7.27
CA HIS A 243 6.30 -11.13 -8.30
C HIS A 243 6.83 -12.58 -8.17
N ALA A 244 8.05 -12.74 -7.63
CA ALA A 244 8.71 -14.03 -7.41
C ALA A 244 8.32 -14.71 -6.08
N GLY A 245 7.46 -14.07 -5.28
CA GLY A 245 7.00 -14.61 -4.00
C GLY A 245 7.94 -14.35 -2.82
N GLN A 246 8.93 -13.47 -2.97
CA GLN A 246 9.84 -13.10 -1.89
C GLN A 246 9.19 -12.03 -1.01
N LEU A 247 9.08 -12.33 0.28
CA LEU A 247 8.64 -11.40 1.30
C LEU A 247 9.83 -10.59 1.81
N GLN A 248 9.70 -9.27 1.76
CA GLN A 248 10.76 -8.35 2.14
C GLN A 248 10.18 -7.26 3.04
N ALA A 249 10.84 -7.00 4.17
CA ALA A 249 10.46 -5.92 5.08
C ALA A 249 11.17 -4.61 4.73
N PHE A 250 10.46 -3.50 4.94
CA PHE A 250 10.95 -2.14 4.75
C PHE A 250 10.59 -1.27 5.96
N SER A 251 11.29 -0.14 6.11
CA SER A 251 11.09 0.80 7.21
C SER A 251 10.78 2.19 6.71
N ALA A 252 9.99 2.94 7.50
CA ALA A 252 9.74 4.35 7.26
C ALA A 252 11.06 5.13 7.24
N ALA A 253 11.32 5.84 6.16
CA ALA A 253 12.49 6.71 6.00
C ALA A 253 12.20 8.12 6.52
N VAL A 254 10.99 8.61 6.30
CA VAL A 254 10.53 9.94 6.69
C VAL A 254 9.16 9.83 7.38
N THR A 255 8.65 10.90 7.95
CA THR A 255 7.31 10.96 8.55
C THR A 255 6.30 11.49 7.54
N PRO A 256 5.02 11.05 7.60
CA PRO A 256 3.95 11.64 6.81
C PRO A 256 3.87 13.16 6.96
N PRO A 257 3.41 13.90 5.92
CA PRO A 257 3.15 15.32 6.04
C PRO A 257 2.05 15.60 7.08
N ALA A 258 2.05 16.80 7.64
CA ALA A 258 1.03 17.21 8.59
C ALA A 258 -0.39 17.01 8.00
N GLY A 259 -1.26 16.35 8.76
CA GLY A 259 -2.62 16.02 8.33
C GLY A 259 -2.74 14.73 7.50
N ALA A 260 -1.65 14.00 7.27
CA ALA A 260 -1.64 12.60 6.86
C ALA A 260 -1.23 11.68 8.01
N MET A 261 -1.64 10.41 7.96
CA MET A 261 -1.23 9.38 8.93
C MET A 261 -0.93 8.06 8.23
N ARG A 262 -0.08 7.23 8.86
CA ARG A 262 0.14 5.84 8.45
C ARG A 262 -1.16 5.07 8.61
N GLU A 263 -1.48 4.24 7.64
CA GLU A 263 -2.71 3.46 7.61
C GLU A 263 -2.78 2.50 8.81
N GLY A 264 -1.66 1.89 9.18
CA GLY A 264 -1.56 1.06 10.38
C GLY A 264 -1.99 1.78 11.67
N ASP A 265 -1.65 3.05 11.86
CA ASP A 265 -2.06 3.84 13.04
C ASP A 265 -3.57 4.09 13.04
N VAL A 266 -4.16 4.32 11.86
CA VAL A 266 -5.61 4.45 11.70
C VAL A 266 -6.32 3.16 12.09
N TYR A 267 -5.84 2.02 11.61
CA TYR A 267 -6.49 0.73 11.85
C TYR A 267 -6.30 0.25 13.29
N TYR A 268 -5.17 0.56 13.94
CA TYR A 268 -5.00 0.32 15.38
C TYR A 268 -6.09 1.03 16.19
N ARG A 269 -6.33 2.32 15.93
CA ARG A 269 -7.39 3.08 16.60
C ARG A 269 -8.77 2.47 16.37
N LEU A 270 -9.10 2.14 15.12
CA LEU A 270 -10.39 1.54 14.75
C LEU A 270 -10.60 0.16 15.38
N LEU A 271 -9.54 -0.62 15.55
CA LEU A 271 -9.57 -1.92 16.22
C LEU A 271 -9.57 -1.80 17.75
N GLY A 272 -9.33 -0.61 18.31
CA GLY A 272 -9.19 -0.38 19.75
C GLY A 272 -7.86 -0.89 20.32
N ARG A 273 -6.82 -0.97 19.49
CA ARG A 273 -5.47 -1.40 19.91
C ARG A 273 -4.72 -0.23 20.56
N PRO A 274 -4.02 -0.45 21.69
CA PRO A 274 -3.26 0.60 22.34
C PRO A 274 -1.96 0.90 21.60
N GLY A 275 -1.43 2.11 21.79
CA GLY A 275 -0.12 2.52 21.28
C GLY A 275 -0.10 2.88 19.79
N LEU A 276 1.11 2.99 19.25
CA LEU A 276 1.35 3.24 17.84
C LEU A 276 1.46 1.92 17.07
N TYR A 277 1.15 1.98 15.78
CA TYR A 277 1.32 0.85 14.88
C TYR A 277 2.77 0.35 14.90
N ASN A 278 2.90 -0.97 14.95
CA ASN A 278 4.16 -1.70 14.91
C ASN A 278 4.01 -2.87 13.92
N ALA A 279 4.61 -2.75 12.73
CA ALA A 279 4.51 -3.77 11.69
C ALA A 279 5.02 -5.14 12.16
N GLU A 280 6.10 -5.19 12.91
CA GLU A 280 6.66 -6.48 13.39
C GLU A 280 5.68 -7.21 14.31
N ALA A 281 5.04 -6.50 15.24
CA ALA A 281 4.03 -7.09 16.12
C ALA A 281 2.85 -7.66 15.32
N VAL A 282 2.40 -6.95 14.26
CA VAL A 282 1.33 -7.43 13.38
C VAL A 282 1.79 -8.65 12.57
N ARG A 283 3.04 -8.70 12.10
CA ARG A 283 3.58 -9.90 11.43
C ARG A 283 3.61 -11.11 12.34
N GLN A 284 3.95 -10.94 13.61
CA GLN A 284 3.90 -12.05 14.58
C GLN A 284 2.47 -12.57 14.75
N GLU A 285 1.46 -11.68 14.76
CA GLU A 285 0.05 -12.06 14.78
C GLU A 285 -0.37 -12.80 13.50
N MET A 286 0.09 -12.35 12.33
CA MET A 286 -0.22 -12.97 11.04
C MET A 286 0.37 -14.38 10.89
N GLY A 287 1.42 -14.72 11.66
CA GLY A 287 2.08 -16.02 11.59
C GLY A 287 2.93 -16.21 10.33
N GLU A 288 3.33 -17.45 10.07
CA GLU A 288 4.16 -17.78 8.89
C GLU A 288 3.36 -17.62 7.57
N PRO A 289 4.01 -17.17 6.48
CA PRO A 289 5.44 -16.86 6.35
C PRO A 289 5.84 -15.43 6.80
N PHE A 290 4.92 -14.61 7.32
CA PHE A 290 5.20 -13.21 7.66
C PHE A 290 6.03 -13.06 8.94
N ALA A 291 5.77 -13.91 9.94
CA ALA A 291 6.41 -13.86 11.24
C ALA A 291 7.93 -14.08 11.20
N SER A 292 8.46 -14.73 10.15
CA SER A 292 9.90 -14.96 9.94
C SER A 292 10.61 -13.82 9.20
N VAL A 293 9.88 -12.89 8.58
CA VAL A 293 10.47 -11.77 7.83
C VAL A 293 11.07 -10.75 8.80
N ARG A 294 12.31 -10.33 8.52
CA ARG A 294 13.04 -9.33 9.33
C ARG A 294 13.41 -8.13 8.47
N ILE A 295 13.50 -6.97 9.11
CA ILE A 295 14.09 -5.79 8.49
C ILE A 295 15.57 -6.11 8.23
N PRO A 296 16.09 -5.83 7.02
CA PRO A 296 17.49 -6.08 6.70
C PRO A 296 18.42 -5.34 7.67
N GLY A 297 19.41 -6.04 8.21
CA GLY A 297 20.49 -5.41 8.99
C GLY A 297 21.39 -4.54 8.12
N GLU A 298 22.25 -3.71 8.74
CA GLU A 298 23.14 -2.80 8.01
C GLU A 298 24.23 -3.51 7.17
N ARG A 299 24.55 -4.76 7.48
CA ARG A 299 25.55 -5.57 6.75
C ARG A 299 24.83 -6.65 5.95
N VAL A 300 24.76 -6.46 4.63
CA VAL A 300 24.75 -7.58 3.68
C VAL A 300 26.22 -7.84 3.35
N GLU A 301 26.69 -9.09 3.38
CA GLU A 301 28.02 -9.42 2.86
C GLU A 301 28.01 -9.12 1.36
N GLU A 302 28.58 -7.97 0.99
CA GLU A 302 28.80 -7.60 -0.39
C GLU A 302 29.96 -8.47 -0.91
N PRO A 303 29.85 -9.08 -2.10
CA PRO A 303 30.99 -9.76 -2.70
C PRO A 303 32.15 -8.76 -2.79
N ALA A 304 33.35 -9.18 -2.37
CA ALA A 304 34.53 -8.34 -2.48
C ALA A 304 34.66 -7.85 -3.93
N PHE A 305 34.87 -6.55 -4.11
CA PHE A 305 35.22 -6.00 -5.42
C PHE A 305 36.58 -6.60 -5.83
N GLU A 306 36.56 -7.68 -6.59
CA GLU A 306 37.74 -8.14 -7.32
C GLU A 306 37.92 -7.19 -8.49
N PHE A 307 38.87 -6.26 -8.35
CA PHE A 307 39.36 -5.52 -9.49
C PHE A 307 39.94 -6.53 -10.47
N VAL A 308 39.27 -6.71 -11.62
CA VAL A 308 39.94 -7.29 -12.77
C VAL A 308 40.92 -6.23 -13.24
N GLU A 309 42.21 -6.39 -12.91
CA GLU A 309 43.26 -5.63 -13.57
C GLU A 309 43.14 -5.95 -15.07
N LEU A 310 42.75 -4.94 -15.86
CA LEU A 310 42.64 -5.00 -17.32
C LEU A 310 44.02 -4.91 -17.96
#